data_AF-M3HLB3-F1
#
_entry.id   AF-M3HLB3-F1
#
_cell.length_a   1.000
_cell.length_b   1.000
_cell.length_c   1.000
_cell.angle_alpha   90.00
_cell.angle_beta   90.00
_cell.angle_gamma   90.00
#
_symmetry.space_group_name_H-M   'P 1'
#
loop_
_entity.id
_entity.type
_entity.pdbx_description
1 polymer ?
#
loop_
_entity_poly.entity_id
_entity_poly.type
_entity_poly.pdbx_seq_one_letter_code
_entity_poly.pdbx_strand_id
1 'polypeptide(L)' 'MDIQKQIEIIRRGTVDLISEDELKSKLQKKKALKIKAGFDPTAPDLHLGHFVQLKKLKHFQDLGHEVFFYLGILRQ' A
#
# COMPACT_ATOMS: atom_id res chain seq x y z
N MET A 1 -1.37 0.15 -18.44
CA MET A 1 -2.29 1.09 -17.78
C MET A 1 -1.62 2.45 -17.67
N ASP A 2 -2.34 3.55 -17.87
CA ASP A 2 -1.76 4.90 -17.78
C ASP A 2 -1.43 5.29 -16.33
N ILE A 3 -0.36 6.07 -16.13
CA ILE A 3 0.16 6.44 -14.80
C ILE A 3 -0.87 7.26 -14.02
N GLN A 4 -1.60 8.17 -14.68
CA GLN A 4 -2.63 8.95 -13.99
C GLN A 4 -3.73 8.06 -13.44
N LYS A 5 -4.14 7.06 -14.24
CA LYS A 5 -5.12 6.07 -13.79
C LYS A 5 -4.60 5.23 -12.64
N GLN A 6 -3.31 4.90 -12.60
CA GLN A 6 -2.70 4.19 -11.47
C GLN A 6 -2.75 5.02 -10.19
N ILE A 7 -2.37 6.29 -10.29
CA ILE A 7 -2.44 7.24 -9.17
C ILE A 7 -3.88 7.39 -8.68
N GLU A 8 -4.87 7.46 -9.56
CA GLU A 8 -6.27 7.55 -9.19
C GLU A 8 -6.74 6.34 -8.36
N ILE A 9 -6.37 5.11 -8.77
CA ILE A 9 -6.67 3.88 -8.01
C ILE A 9 -5.96 3.89 -6.65
N ILE A 10 -4.71 4.34 -6.62
CA ILE A 10 -3.91 4.42 -5.38
C ILE A 10 -4.49 5.47 -4.43
N ARG A 11 -4.97 6.61 -4.93
CA ARG A 11 -5.58 7.69 -4.13
C ARG A 11 -6.99 7.37 -3.64
N ARG A 12 -7.74 6.54 -4.36
CA ARG A 12 -9.12 6.22 -3.98
C ARG A 12 -9.21 5.61 -2.57
N GLY A 13 -9.89 6.28 -1.65
CA GLY A 13 -10.08 5.79 -0.28
C GLY A 13 -8.85 5.93 0.63
N THR A 14 -7.83 6.70 0.23
CA THR A 14 -6.80 7.17 1.17
C THR A 14 -7.24 8.47 1.81
N VAL A 15 -6.92 8.66 3.09
CA VAL A 15 -7.14 9.95 3.77
C VAL A 15 -6.19 11.00 3.21
N ASP A 16 -4.93 10.62 3.00
CA ASP A 16 -3.90 11.52 2.49
C ASP A 16 -2.89 10.77 1.61
N LEU A 17 -2.26 11.49 0.68
CA LEU A 17 -1.20 11.00 -0.20
C LEU A 17 -0.03 11.98 -0.14
N ILE A 18 0.95 11.67 0.71
CA ILE A 18 2.13 12.51 0.87
C ILE A 18 3.03 12.33 -0.36
N SER A 19 3.34 13.45 -1.02
CA SER A 19 4.25 13.52 -2.18
C SER A 19 3.79 12.73 -3.41
N GLU A 20 2.64 13.10 -3.99
CA GLU A 20 2.12 12.50 -5.24
C GLU A 20 3.14 12.55 -6.39
N ASP A 21 3.91 13.65 -6.52
CA ASP A 21 4.95 13.79 -7.54
C ASP A 21 6.06 12.74 -7.40
N GLU A 22 6.42 12.36 -6.17
CA GLU A 22 7.42 11.33 -5.92
C GLU A 22 6.89 9.95 -6.31
N LEU A 23 5.62 9.66 -5.99
CA LEU A 23 4.95 8.43 -6.44
C LEU A 23 4.92 8.37 -7.97
N LYS A 24 4.56 9.46 -8.64
CA LYS A 24 4.55 9.57 -10.10
C LYS A 24 5.94 9.29 -10.69
N SER A 25 6.99 9.92 -10.14
CA SER A 25 8.37 9.69 -10.56
C SER A 25 8.80 8.23 -10.37
N LYS A 26 8.39 7.59 -9.26
CA LYS A 26 8.63 6.16 -9.01
C LYS A 26 7.91 5.25 -10.01
N LEU A 27 6.66 5.54 -10.34
CA LEU A 27 5.87 4.78 -11.33
C LEU A 27 6.42 4.93 -12.76
N GLN A 28 6.93 6.12 -13.13
CA GLN A 28 7.56 6.35 -14.44
C GLN A 28 8.79 5.47 -14.71
N LYS A 29 9.48 5.03 -13.65
CA LYS A 29 10.63 4.12 -13.79
C LYS A 29 10.23 2.71 -14.26
N LYS A 30 8.93 2.41 -14.34
CA LYS A 30 8.35 1.12 -14.78
C LYS A 30 8.92 -0.10 -14.04
N LYS A 31 9.37 0.10 -12.80
CA LYS A 31 9.84 -0.97 -11.92
C LYS A 31 8.77 -1.25 -10.87
N ALA A 32 8.63 -2.52 -10.50
CA ALA A 32 7.78 -2.90 -9.38
C ALA A 32 8.23 -2.17 -8.11
N LEU A 33 7.30 -1.46 -7.47
CA LEU A 33 7.55 -0.80 -6.20
C LEU A 33 7.44 -1.83 -5.07
N LYS A 34 8.25 -1.65 -4.04
CA LYS A 34 8.14 -2.43 -2.80
C LYS A 34 7.25 -1.66 -1.83
N ILE A 35 6.04 -2.15 -1.65
CA ILE A 35 5.02 -1.55 -0.78
C ILE A 35 5.10 -2.23 0.57
N LYS A 36 5.34 -1.46 1.62
CA LYS A 36 5.45 -1.98 2.99
C LYS A 36 4.24 -1.56 3.79
N ALA A 37 3.66 -2.50 4.53
CA ALA A 37 2.61 -2.22 5.50
C ALA A 37 2.94 -2.91 6.83
N GLY A 38 3.00 -2.10 7.89
CA GLY A 38 3.16 -2.58 9.25
C GLY A 38 1.83 -3.04 9.82
N PHE A 39 1.84 -4.18 10.50
CA PHE A 39 0.73 -4.68 11.29
C PHE A 39 1.25 -5.03 12.68
N ASP A 40 0.52 -4.59 13.69
CA ASP A 40 0.80 -4.92 15.08
C ASP A 40 0.01 -6.18 15.46
N PRO A 41 0.68 -7.34 15.67
CA PRO A 41 0.02 -8.59 16.01
C PRO A 41 -0.40 -8.68 17.49
N THR A 42 -0.24 -7.62 18.29
CA THR A 42 -0.55 -7.61 19.73
C THR A 42 -2.04 -7.91 20.01
N ALA A 43 -2.93 -7.63 19.04
CA ALA A 43 -4.29 -8.15 19.04
C ALA A 43 -4.43 -9.27 17.98
N PRO A 44 -4.95 -10.46 18.33
CA PRO A 44 -5.04 -11.59 17.40
C PRO A 44 -6.11 -11.40 16.31
N ASP A 45 -7.01 -10.42 16.46
CA ASP A 45 -8.21 -10.30 15.64
C ASP A 45 -8.04 -9.37 14.44
N LEU A 46 -7.96 -9.98 13.26
CA LEU A 46 -8.13 -9.27 11.99
C LEU A 46 -9.62 -8.90 11.79
N HIS A 47 -10.02 -7.73 12.29
CA HIS A 47 -11.38 -7.21 12.09
C HIS A 47 -11.53 -6.41 10.78
N LEU A 48 -12.77 -6.03 10.44
CA LEU A 48 -13.14 -5.29 9.23
C LEU A 48 -12.36 -3.97 9.03
N GLY A 49 -11.81 -3.38 10.08
CA GLY A 49 -10.98 -2.17 9.98
C GLY A 49 -9.70 -2.40 9.18
N HIS A 50 -9.11 -3.59 9.28
CA HIS A 50 -7.92 -3.96 8.51
C HIS A 50 -8.23 -4.20 7.03
N PHE A 51 -9.47 -4.52 6.68
CA PHE A 51 -9.88 -4.78 5.30
C PHE A 51 -9.61 -3.58 4.38
N VAL A 52 -9.73 -2.36 4.89
CA VAL A 52 -9.42 -1.13 4.13
C VAL A 52 -7.95 -1.10 3.70
N GLN A 53 -7.05 -1.40 4.64
CA GLN A 53 -5.60 -1.44 4.37
C GLN A 53 -5.25 -2.61 3.44
N LEU A 54 -5.80 -3.80 3.70
CA LEU A 54 -5.58 -4.98 2.84
C LEU A 54 -6.07 -4.76 1.40
N LYS A 55 -7.22 -4.12 1.23
CA LYS A 55 -7.76 -3.77 -0.09
C LYS A 55 -6.85 -2.79 -0.83
N LYS A 56 -6.24 -1.83 -0.11
CA LYS A 56 -5.25 -0.93 -0.70
C LYS A 56 -4.01 -1.70 -1.18
N LEU A 57 -3.49 -2.61 -0.37
CA LEU A 57 -2.36 -3.47 -0.74
C LEU A 57 -2.69 -4.34 -1.96
N LYS A 58 -3.91 -4.88 -2.02
CA LYS A 58 -4.40 -5.62 -3.20
C LYS A 58 -4.39 -4.76 -4.47
N HIS A 59 -4.79 -3.48 -4.39
CA HIS A 59 -4.67 -2.58 -5.54
C HIS A 59 -3.22 -2.44 -6.02
N PHE A 60 -2.25 -2.34 -5.11
CA PHE A 60 -0.84 -2.30 -5.50
C PHE A 60 -0.38 -3.60 -6.17
N GLN A 61 -0.84 -4.76 -5.69
CA GLN A 61 -0.57 -6.05 -6.36
C GLN A 61 -1.18 -6.11 -7.76
N ASP A 62 -2.41 -5.64 -7.92
CA ASP A 62 -3.10 -5.59 -9.22
C ASP A 62 -2.43 -4.66 -10.22
N LEU A 63 -1.70 -3.65 -9.72
CA LEU A 63 -0.86 -2.77 -10.51
C LEU A 63 0.54 -3.35 -10.81
N GLY A 64 0.85 -4.55 -10.33
CA GLY A 64 2.11 -5.25 -10.57
C GLY A 64 3.22 -4.89 -9.58
N HIS A 65 2.89 -4.42 -8.39
CA HIS A 65 3.85 -4.10 -7.34
C HIS A 65 3.98 -5.22 -6.30
N GLU A 66 5.11 -5.23 -5.59
CA GLU A 66 5.39 -6.22 -4.55
C GLU A 66 4.97 -5.68 -3.19
N VAL A 67 4.16 -6.44 -2.46
CA VAL A 67 3.71 -6.07 -1.11
C VAL A 67 4.46 -6.89 -0.06
N PHE A 68 4.92 -6.21 0.98
CA PHE A 68 5.61 -6.79 2.12
C PHE A 68 4.85 -6.43 3.40
N PHE A 69 4.47 -7.46 4.15
CA PHE A 69 3.92 -7.32 5.49
C PHE A 69 5.06 -7.28 6.50
N TYR A 70 5.02 -6.30 7.40
CA TYR A 70 5.96 -6.21 8.51
C TYR A 70 5.19 -6.39 9.81
N LEU A 71 5.44 -7.51 10.49
CA LEU A 71 4.88 -7.79 11.81
C LEU A 71 5.83 -7.20 12.85
N GLY A 72 5.41 -6.10 13.48
CA GLY A 72 6.18 -5.49 14.55
C GLY A 72 6.00 -6.29 15.84
N ILE A 73 6.98 -7.11 16.22
CA ILE A 73 6.98 -7.78 17.52
C ILE A 73 7.83 -6.94 18.47
N LEU A 74 7.20 -6.25 19.42
CA LEU A 74 7.89 -5.68 20.56
C LEU A 74 8.34 -6.85 21.46
N ARG A 75 9.62 -7.21 21.40
CA ARG A 75 10.24 -7.98 22.49
C ARG A 75 10.38 -7.03 23.68
N GLN A 76 9.53 -7.18 24.69
CA GLN A 76 9.80 -6.69 26.04
C GLN A 76 10.84 -7.60 26.70
#